data_AF-A0A1H7GD98-F1
#
_entry.id   AF-A0A1H7GD98-F1
#
_cell.length_a   1.000
_cell.length_b   1.000
_cell.length_c   1.000
_cell.angle_alpha   90.00
_cell.angle_beta   90.00
_cell.angle_gamma   90.00
#
_symmetry.space_group_name_H-M   'P 1'
#
loop_
_entity.id
_entity.type
_entity.pdbx_description
1 polymer ?
#
loop_
_entity_poly.entity_id
_entity_poly.type
_entity_poly.pdbx_seq_one_letter_code
_entity_poly.pdbx_strand_id
1 'polypeptide(L)'
;MKRTVIWVALLALVISATGCGKISGGKESSAKEKNESSTVENFAESGSDSEAESLAESKAENGSRKKKPAHAEIGANGAKAVTDVLLIPHEEIDISRKVDFADMYGRHVLHTGVVGLVGAPVEVNFDTAEVKGGQLVFVYDPNELKGVRPDALMFMWYDEDNDNYVELEDGVLNTDNCSMSINIDKPGVYLLVNKYQWYNAWGAKLDDNGLASGYDPTSGPISSEVWEMNENTGDILKLKDDDYIAKSRKEDGYAYEFFVSTPEELASAVFVNNCADPRPDSISINILNDIDLDGYEWAPMGWYTAGIDFDFTGIIYGGGHTIKNMHISDGYHVGFIGYATDCTVGALNFENAYVSGRDVGILAGYPRNCFFADCSVQGETDGYMDVGTMIGDDQSNIINNCKADVTVCGKQVTDYLSFTDMKEADPGTE
;
A
#
# COMPACT_ATOMS: atom_id res chain seq x y z
N MET A 1 -51.18 31.41 -17.56
CA MET A 1 -52.09 30.88 -16.51
C MET A 1 -51.24 30.05 -15.56
N LYS A 2 -50.87 30.58 -14.38
CA LYS A 2 -51.40 30.20 -13.05
C LYS A 2 -51.33 28.67 -12.84
N ARG A 3 -50.61 28.12 -11.85
CA ARG A 3 -50.61 28.51 -10.43
C ARG A 3 -49.32 28.12 -9.68
N THR A 4 -48.90 29.05 -8.85
CA THR A 4 -48.11 28.94 -7.61
C THR A 4 -48.78 28.03 -6.59
N VAL A 5 -48.01 27.26 -5.82
CA VAL A 5 -48.30 26.95 -4.40
C VAL A 5 -46.97 26.93 -3.62
N ILE A 6 -46.89 27.83 -2.65
CA ILE A 6 -45.91 27.90 -1.57
C ILE A 6 -46.47 27.11 -0.39
N TRP A 7 -45.63 26.39 0.34
CA TRP A 7 -45.87 26.11 1.76
C TRP A 7 -44.58 26.30 2.58
N VAL A 8 -44.69 27.15 3.59
CA VAL A 8 -43.78 27.32 4.73
C VAL A 8 -44.57 26.86 5.95
N ALA A 9 -43.99 26.05 6.83
CA ALA A 9 -44.29 26.05 8.26
C ALA A 9 -43.24 25.27 9.07
N LEU A 10 -42.64 25.98 10.03
CA LEU A 10 -41.90 25.44 11.18
C LEU A 10 -42.76 24.48 12.01
N LEU A 11 -42.11 23.51 12.68
CA LEU A 11 -42.43 23.22 14.08
C LEU A 11 -41.22 22.65 14.82
N ALA A 12 -40.81 23.35 15.89
CA ALA A 12 -39.89 22.88 16.91
C ALA A 12 -40.63 21.97 17.91
N LEU A 13 -39.93 20.98 18.48
CA LEU A 13 -40.32 20.40 19.75
C LEU A 13 -39.06 20.05 20.58
N VAL A 14 -38.91 20.81 21.68
CA VAL A 14 -37.96 20.63 22.79
C VAL A 14 -38.75 20.05 23.95
N ILE A 15 -38.29 18.93 24.56
CA ILE A 15 -38.40 18.54 26.00
C ILE A 15 -37.32 17.46 26.22
N SER A 16 -36.15 17.75 26.83
CA SER A 16 -35.79 17.65 28.27
C SER A 16 -35.82 16.21 28.83
N ALA A 17 -34.98 15.71 29.72
CA ALA A 17 -33.76 16.14 30.42
C ALA A 17 -33.38 14.97 31.34
N THR A 18 -32.09 14.74 31.57
CA THR A 18 -31.39 14.37 32.83
C THR A 18 -30.01 13.87 32.39
N GLY A 19 -28.93 14.63 32.55
CA GLY A 19 -28.34 15.06 33.84
C GLY A 19 -27.32 13.98 34.22
N CYS A 20 -26.10 14.21 34.68
CA CYS A 20 -25.28 15.32 35.16
C CYS A 20 -23.84 14.78 35.01
N GLY A 21 -22.76 15.54 34.92
CA GLY A 21 -22.57 16.96 35.09
C GLY A 21 -21.07 17.29 35.16
N LYS A 22 -20.82 18.58 34.87
CA LYS A 22 -19.76 19.46 35.39
C LYS A 22 -18.30 19.22 35.00
N ILE A 23 -17.98 19.96 33.93
CA ILE A 23 -16.84 20.87 33.79
C ILE A 23 -16.73 21.87 34.97
N SER A 24 -15.51 22.21 35.35
CA SER A 24 -15.06 23.59 35.66
C SER A 24 -13.53 23.60 35.51
N GLY A 25 -12.93 24.24 34.50
CA GLY A 25 -12.70 25.70 34.40
C GLY A 25 -11.34 26.02 35.04
N GLY A 26 -10.39 26.79 34.50
CA GLY A 26 -10.25 27.63 33.32
C GLY A 26 -9.03 28.55 33.56
N LYS A 27 -8.52 29.16 32.46
CA LYS A 27 -7.57 30.29 32.36
C LYS A 27 -6.03 30.05 32.38
N GLU A 28 -5.47 30.20 31.19
CA GLU A 28 -4.48 31.22 30.74
C GLU A 28 -3.22 31.57 31.59
N SER A 29 -2.08 31.35 30.91
CA SER A 29 -1.04 32.34 30.57
C SER A 29 0.40 32.13 31.11
N SER A 30 1.31 32.22 30.15
CA SER A 30 2.66 32.81 30.18
C SER A 30 3.78 32.20 31.03
N ALA A 31 4.75 31.64 30.30
CA ALA A 31 6.16 32.04 30.22
C ALA A 31 7.11 32.00 31.46
N LYS A 32 8.19 31.24 31.21
CA LYS A 32 9.63 31.53 31.43
C LYS A 32 10.33 31.19 32.76
N GLU A 33 11.43 30.45 32.54
CA GLU A 33 12.78 30.57 33.11
C GLU A 33 13.16 29.94 34.46
N LYS A 34 13.93 28.84 34.33
CA LYS A 34 15.34 28.62 34.75
C LYS A 34 15.78 28.64 36.24
N ASN A 35 16.77 27.77 36.46
CA ASN A 35 17.79 27.61 37.52
C ASN A 35 17.37 26.79 38.77
N GLU A 36 17.96 25.59 38.96
CA GLU A 36 19.28 25.32 39.61
C GLU A 36 19.26 25.77 41.08
N SER A 37 19.63 25.01 42.12
CA SER A 37 20.60 23.92 42.26
C SER A 37 20.48 23.31 43.68
N SER A 38 20.83 22.02 43.78
CA SER A 38 21.52 21.31 44.88
C SER A 38 20.97 21.32 46.32
N THR A 39 20.68 20.11 46.80
CA THR A 39 21.47 19.51 47.90
C THR A 39 21.71 18.02 47.62
N VAL A 40 22.98 17.66 47.68
CA VAL A 40 23.58 16.35 47.43
C VAL A 40 23.74 15.64 48.77
N GLU A 41 23.36 14.35 48.84
CA GLU A 41 24.09 13.39 49.67
C GLU A 41 24.36 12.11 48.84
N ASN A 42 25.59 11.64 48.98
CA ASN A 42 26.32 10.73 48.10
C ASN A 42 26.18 9.24 48.45
N PHE A 43 26.71 8.41 47.53
CA PHE A 43 27.14 6.99 47.60
C PHE A 43 26.06 5.97 47.18
N ALA A 44 26.28 5.02 46.26
CA ALA A 44 27.48 4.57 45.52
C ALA A 44 27.06 3.86 44.22
N GLU A 45 28.01 3.74 43.29
CA GLU A 45 27.91 3.05 41.99
C GLU A 45 27.62 1.54 42.10
N SER A 46 26.79 1.03 41.18
CA SER A 46 27.13 -0.11 40.31
C SER A 46 25.97 -0.36 39.33
N GLY A 47 26.25 -0.38 38.03
CA GLY A 47 25.25 -0.71 37.00
C GLY A 47 25.01 -2.21 36.86
N SER A 48 23.88 -2.57 36.27
CA SER A 48 23.72 -3.69 35.33
C SER A 48 22.26 -3.80 34.86
N ASP A 49 22.13 -4.34 33.67
CA ASP A 49 20.95 -4.67 32.88
C ASP A 49 19.84 -5.46 33.58
N SER A 50 18.72 -5.54 32.84
CA SER A 50 17.70 -6.61 32.80
C SER A 50 16.53 -6.56 33.81
N GLU A 51 15.36 -6.17 33.29
CA GLU A 51 14.05 -6.65 33.74
C GLU A 51 13.31 -7.21 32.53
N ALA A 52 13.80 -8.34 32.03
CA ALA A 52 13.10 -9.25 31.14
C ALA A 52 13.29 -10.68 31.67
N GLU A 53 12.94 -10.92 32.93
CA GLU A 53 12.89 -12.27 33.50
C GLU A 53 12.00 -12.24 34.74
N SER A 54 10.73 -12.64 34.58
CA SER A 54 9.90 -13.04 35.72
C SER A 54 9.09 -14.29 35.39
N LEU A 55 9.76 -15.36 35.02
CA LEU A 55 9.18 -16.71 34.96
C LEU A 55 10.22 -17.77 35.30
N ALA A 56 10.53 -17.92 36.60
CA ALA A 56 10.68 -19.22 37.25
C ALA A 56 11.17 -19.04 38.70
N GLU A 57 10.39 -19.49 39.67
CA GLU A 57 10.77 -20.64 40.50
C GLU A 57 9.66 -20.94 41.51
N SER A 58 8.98 -22.06 41.29
CA SER A 58 8.42 -22.83 42.40
C SER A 58 8.77 -24.30 42.17
N LYS A 59 9.76 -24.80 42.92
CA LYS A 59 10.03 -26.23 43.02
C LYS A 59 8.90 -26.92 43.77
N ALA A 60 8.19 -27.79 43.09
CA ALA A 60 7.59 -29.00 43.65
C ALA A 60 7.40 -30.01 42.51
N GLU A 61 8.00 -31.19 42.67
CA GLU A 61 7.77 -32.35 41.81
C GLU A 61 6.29 -32.73 41.81
N ASN A 62 5.65 -32.67 40.64
CA ASN A 62 4.67 -33.68 40.25
C ASN A 62 4.55 -33.67 38.72
N GLY A 63 4.62 -34.85 38.11
CA GLY A 63 4.68 -35.05 36.66
C GLY A 63 3.36 -34.71 35.96
N SER A 64 3.14 -33.43 35.66
CA SER A 64 2.18 -33.00 34.64
C SER A 64 2.95 -32.74 33.36
N ARG A 65 2.67 -33.48 32.28
CA ARG A 65 3.14 -33.10 30.95
C ARG A 65 2.58 -31.70 30.69
N LYS A 66 3.43 -30.67 30.70
CA LYS A 66 3.03 -29.30 30.40
C LYS A 66 3.12 -29.13 28.89
N LYS A 67 2.04 -28.69 28.25
CA LYS A 67 2.05 -28.20 26.88
C LYS A 67 3.16 -27.15 26.70
N LYS A 68 4.11 -27.43 25.82
CA LYS A 68 5.17 -26.47 25.44
C LYS A 68 5.34 -26.46 23.92
N PRO A 69 5.16 -25.29 23.27
CA PRO A 69 5.35 -25.15 21.83
C PRO A 69 6.83 -25.22 21.45
N ALA A 70 7.08 -25.48 20.17
CA ALA A 70 8.37 -25.21 19.54
C ALA A 70 8.30 -23.87 18.82
N HIS A 71 9.40 -23.13 18.74
CA HIS A 71 9.48 -21.88 17.99
C HIS A 71 10.89 -21.66 17.41
N ALA A 72 10.96 -20.82 16.39
CA ALA A 72 12.21 -20.31 15.81
C ALA A 72 12.03 -18.91 15.25
N GLU A 73 13.08 -18.09 15.33
CA GLU A 73 13.16 -16.82 14.59
C GLU A 73 13.48 -17.11 13.11
N ILE A 74 12.85 -16.34 12.21
CA ILE A 74 12.87 -16.53 10.76
C ILE A 74 13.13 -15.18 10.06
N GLY A 75 13.54 -15.19 8.78
CA GLY A 75 13.61 -13.98 7.96
C GLY A 75 14.98 -13.30 7.95
N ALA A 76 15.96 -13.84 8.67
CA ALA A 76 17.33 -13.33 8.71
C ALA A 76 18.05 -13.33 7.35
N ASN A 77 17.56 -14.10 6.36
CA ASN A 77 18.11 -14.18 5.01
C ASN A 77 17.54 -13.11 4.04
N GLY A 78 16.83 -12.09 4.53
CA GLY A 78 16.35 -10.95 3.73
C GLY A 78 14.85 -10.92 3.45
N ALA A 79 14.14 -12.03 3.67
CA ALA A 79 12.68 -12.11 3.60
C ALA A 79 12.04 -11.82 4.96
N LYS A 80 12.11 -10.55 5.37
CA LYS A 80 11.83 -10.09 6.75
C LYS A 80 10.36 -10.04 7.15
N ALA A 81 9.43 -10.24 6.21
CA ALA A 81 8.00 -10.10 6.50
C ALA A 81 7.50 -11.11 7.55
N VAL A 82 8.10 -12.31 7.62
CA VAL A 82 7.83 -13.31 8.67
C VAL A 82 9.03 -13.35 9.61
N THR A 83 8.84 -12.99 10.88
CA THR A 83 9.91 -12.85 11.87
C THR A 83 10.03 -14.04 12.80
N ASP A 84 8.92 -14.73 13.06
CA ASP A 84 8.89 -15.89 13.96
C ASP A 84 7.91 -16.95 13.46
N VAL A 85 8.21 -18.20 13.80
CA VAL A 85 7.34 -19.35 13.59
C VAL A 85 7.17 -20.14 14.87
N LEU A 86 5.96 -20.63 15.14
CA LEU A 86 5.64 -21.48 16.27
C LEU A 86 4.81 -22.69 15.84
N LEU A 87 5.04 -23.84 16.47
CA LEU A 87 4.11 -24.98 16.44
C LEU A 87 3.56 -25.21 17.84
N ILE A 88 2.24 -25.05 17.99
CA ILE A 88 1.52 -25.24 19.25
C ILE A 88 0.81 -26.60 19.20
N PRO A 89 1.21 -27.60 20.01
CA PRO A 89 0.61 -28.93 19.94
C PRO A 89 -0.85 -28.90 20.41
N HIS A 90 -1.73 -29.67 19.77
CA HIS A 90 -3.10 -29.83 20.26
C HIS A 90 -3.15 -30.64 21.56
N GLU A 91 -2.18 -31.53 21.77
CA GLU A 91 -2.07 -32.37 22.96
C GLU A 91 -1.25 -31.69 24.07
N GLU A 92 -1.46 -32.14 25.31
CA GLU A 92 -0.66 -31.74 26.49
C GLU A 92 0.71 -32.43 26.46
N ILE A 93 1.57 -32.00 25.53
CA ILE A 93 2.92 -32.52 25.31
C ILE A 93 3.94 -31.38 25.16
N ASP A 94 5.20 -31.68 25.51
CA ASP A 94 6.34 -30.79 25.26
C ASP A 94 6.98 -31.17 23.93
N ILE A 95 6.86 -30.28 22.93
CA ILE A 95 7.44 -30.47 21.59
C ILE A 95 8.64 -29.56 21.31
N SER A 96 9.10 -28.77 22.30
CA SER A 96 10.12 -27.73 22.13
C SER A 96 11.46 -28.21 21.58
N ARG A 97 11.75 -29.52 21.65
CA ARG A 97 12.96 -30.17 21.11
C ARG A 97 12.64 -31.32 20.14
N LYS A 98 11.41 -31.36 19.62
CA LYS A 98 10.89 -32.40 18.74
C LYS A 98 10.51 -31.88 17.36
N VAL A 99 10.67 -30.58 17.15
CA VAL A 99 10.31 -29.88 15.93
C VAL A 99 11.51 -29.02 15.55
N ASP A 100 11.94 -29.17 14.31
CA ASP A 100 12.98 -28.35 13.70
C ASP A 100 12.34 -27.44 12.65
N PHE A 101 12.75 -26.17 12.63
CA PHE A 101 12.32 -25.18 11.65
C PHE A 101 13.53 -24.75 10.81
N ALA A 102 13.36 -24.64 9.49
CA ALA A 102 14.38 -24.10 8.60
C ALA A 102 13.82 -23.00 7.69
N ASP A 103 14.47 -21.83 7.72
CA ASP A 103 14.27 -20.76 6.73
C ASP A 103 14.85 -21.20 5.38
N MET A 104 13.99 -21.27 4.37
CA MET A 104 14.32 -21.76 3.02
C MET A 104 14.65 -20.63 2.03
N TYR A 105 14.48 -19.37 2.43
CA TYR A 105 14.69 -18.22 1.55
C TYR A 105 16.17 -18.07 1.18
N GLY A 106 16.46 -17.97 -0.11
CA GLY A 106 17.82 -17.91 -0.66
C GLY A 106 18.61 -19.22 -0.57
N ARG A 107 18.05 -20.27 0.06
CA ARG A 107 18.67 -21.60 0.17
C ARG A 107 18.06 -22.59 -0.81
N HIS A 108 16.78 -22.43 -1.13
CA HIS A 108 16.07 -23.27 -2.08
C HIS A 108 15.39 -22.42 -3.16
N VAL A 109 15.87 -22.54 -4.42
CA VAL A 109 15.41 -21.72 -5.55
C VAL A 109 13.91 -21.87 -5.78
N LEU A 110 13.39 -23.10 -5.66
CA LEU A 110 11.97 -23.40 -5.87
C LEU A 110 11.04 -22.63 -4.90
N HIS A 111 11.47 -22.48 -3.63
CA HIS A 111 10.65 -21.81 -2.61
C HIS A 111 10.90 -20.31 -2.56
N THR A 112 12.08 -19.86 -2.98
CA THR A 112 12.44 -18.44 -3.03
C THR A 112 11.72 -17.71 -4.16
N GLY A 113 11.44 -18.38 -5.29
CA GLY A 113 10.82 -17.81 -6.48
C GLY A 113 9.30 -17.95 -6.55
N VAL A 114 8.63 -18.23 -5.43
CA VAL A 114 7.17 -18.43 -5.42
C VAL A 114 6.46 -17.11 -5.70
N VAL A 115 5.53 -17.11 -6.66
CA VAL A 115 4.70 -15.94 -6.97
C VAL A 115 3.87 -15.55 -5.76
N GLY A 116 3.85 -14.28 -5.41
CA GLY A 116 3.12 -13.81 -4.22
C GLY A 116 3.82 -14.04 -2.90
N LEU A 117 5.03 -14.60 -2.85
CA LEU A 117 5.70 -14.93 -1.60
C LEU A 117 5.79 -13.74 -0.62
N VAL A 118 5.32 -13.95 0.60
CA VAL A 118 5.41 -12.99 1.72
C VAL A 118 6.27 -13.60 2.82
N GLY A 119 7.46 -13.05 3.01
CA GLY A 119 8.42 -13.53 4.00
C GLY A 119 9.10 -14.83 3.59
N ALA A 120 9.76 -15.49 4.54
CA ALA A 120 10.49 -16.72 4.25
C ALA A 120 9.55 -17.94 4.22
N PRO A 121 9.70 -18.84 3.23
CA PRO A 121 9.16 -20.20 3.33
C PRO A 121 9.87 -20.94 4.46
N VAL A 122 9.11 -21.71 5.25
CA VAL A 122 9.62 -22.42 6.41
C VAL A 122 9.38 -23.91 6.24
N GLU A 123 10.46 -24.68 6.29
CA GLU A 123 10.38 -26.13 6.43
C GLU A 123 10.15 -26.48 7.90
N VAL A 124 9.10 -27.25 8.17
CA VAL A 124 8.70 -27.71 9.50
C VAL A 124 8.88 -29.22 9.56
N ASN A 125 9.79 -29.68 10.40
CA ASN A 125 10.17 -31.10 10.50
C ASN A 125 9.88 -31.67 11.89
N PHE A 126 9.19 -32.80 11.96
CA PHE A 126 8.93 -33.54 13.19
C PHE A 126 8.61 -35.01 12.92
N ASP A 127 8.87 -35.88 13.91
CA ASP A 127 8.47 -37.30 13.84
C ASP A 127 6.98 -37.45 14.14
N THR A 128 6.20 -37.88 13.14
CA THR A 128 4.74 -38.08 13.25
C THR A 128 4.34 -39.20 14.21
N ALA A 129 5.28 -40.07 14.62
CA ALA A 129 5.05 -41.02 15.70
C ALA A 129 4.99 -40.33 17.07
N GLU A 130 5.73 -39.23 17.25
CA GLU A 130 5.85 -38.50 18.51
C GLU A 130 5.00 -37.21 18.58
N VAL A 131 4.78 -36.57 17.44
CA VAL A 131 4.08 -35.29 17.32
C VAL A 131 2.97 -35.44 16.29
N LYS A 132 1.70 -35.27 16.70
CA LYS A 132 0.52 -35.38 15.83
C LYS A 132 0.17 -34.08 15.10
N GLY A 133 1.14 -33.17 15.00
CA GLY A 133 0.93 -31.81 14.51
C GLY A 133 0.35 -30.87 15.57
N GLY A 134 -0.24 -29.78 15.10
CA GLY A 134 -0.65 -28.66 15.93
C GLY A 134 -1.04 -27.44 15.12
N GLN A 135 -1.26 -26.33 15.81
CA GLN A 135 -1.44 -25.03 15.19
C GLN A 135 -0.07 -24.43 14.87
N LEU A 136 0.25 -24.34 13.58
CA LEU A 136 1.38 -23.59 13.07
C LEU A 136 1.02 -22.11 13.05
N VAL A 137 1.90 -21.25 13.55
CA VAL A 137 1.70 -19.80 13.64
C VAL A 137 2.89 -19.10 13.01
N PHE A 138 2.63 -18.24 12.02
CA PHE A 138 3.60 -17.32 11.45
C PHE A 138 3.33 -15.94 12.03
N VAL A 139 4.34 -15.33 12.65
CA VAL A 139 4.30 -13.95 13.13
C VAL A 139 4.93 -13.07 12.04
N TYR A 140 4.23 -11.99 11.67
CA TYR A 140 4.67 -11.08 10.64
C TYR A 140 4.98 -9.68 11.19
N ASP A 141 5.90 -8.96 10.55
CA ASP A 141 6.10 -7.53 10.78
C ASP A 141 5.26 -6.72 9.79
N PRO A 142 4.25 -5.95 10.24
CA PRO A 142 3.39 -5.17 9.35
C PRO A 142 4.15 -4.15 8.50
N ASN A 143 5.31 -3.66 8.96
CA ASN A 143 6.12 -2.70 8.20
C ASN A 143 6.94 -3.38 7.08
N GLU A 144 7.15 -4.69 7.17
CA GLU A 144 7.91 -5.48 6.19
C GLU A 144 6.99 -6.23 5.22
N LEU A 145 5.66 -6.03 5.30
CA LEU A 145 4.69 -6.59 4.37
C LEU A 145 4.74 -5.95 2.97
N LYS A 146 5.44 -4.81 2.82
CA LYS A 146 5.69 -4.14 1.52
C LYS A 146 4.41 -3.96 0.67
N GLY A 147 3.37 -3.40 1.30
CA GLY A 147 2.07 -3.16 0.66
C GLY A 147 1.12 -4.37 0.66
N VAL A 148 1.54 -5.56 1.11
CA VAL A 148 0.60 -6.68 1.25
C VAL A 148 -0.26 -6.52 2.51
N ARG A 149 -1.58 -6.48 2.33
CA ARG A 149 -2.51 -6.43 3.47
C ARG A 149 -2.50 -7.75 4.25
N PRO A 150 -2.61 -7.73 5.59
CA PRO A 150 -2.66 -8.96 6.38
C PRO A 150 -3.76 -9.95 6.00
N ASP A 151 -4.93 -9.47 5.53
CA ASP A 151 -6.05 -10.30 5.06
C ASP A 151 -5.91 -10.82 3.62
N ALA A 152 -4.91 -10.32 2.89
CA ALA A 152 -4.48 -10.89 1.62
C ALA A 152 -3.49 -12.05 1.80
N LEU A 153 -2.98 -12.27 3.01
CA LEU A 153 -2.09 -13.39 3.31
C LEU A 153 -2.87 -14.71 3.24
N MET A 154 -2.26 -15.70 2.62
CA MET A 154 -2.79 -17.04 2.47
C MET A 154 -1.69 -18.06 2.72
N PHE A 155 -2.03 -19.14 3.43
CA PHE A 155 -1.10 -20.25 3.60
C PHE A 155 -1.07 -21.13 2.37
N MET A 156 0.15 -21.45 1.93
CA MET A 156 0.41 -22.52 0.98
C MET A 156 1.28 -23.58 1.65
N TRP A 157 1.12 -24.81 1.19
CA TRP A 157 1.98 -25.95 1.52
C TRP A 157 2.54 -26.54 0.24
N TYR A 158 3.82 -26.90 0.24
CA TYR A 158 4.41 -27.63 -0.89
C TYR A 158 4.22 -29.13 -0.68
N ASP A 159 3.48 -29.76 -1.58
CA ASP A 159 3.28 -31.19 -1.65
C ASP A 159 4.41 -31.82 -2.47
N GLU A 160 5.41 -32.36 -1.76
CA GLU A 160 6.57 -33.00 -2.39
C GLU A 160 6.20 -34.22 -3.24
N ASP A 161 5.13 -34.95 -2.88
CA ASP A 161 4.73 -36.16 -3.59
C ASP A 161 4.12 -35.84 -4.97
N ASN A 162 3.47 -34.67 -5.09
CA ASN A 162 2.79 -34.22 -6.29
C ASN A 162 3.52 -33.08 -7.03
N ASP A 163 4.65 -32.61 -6.51
CA ASP A 163 5.45 -31.50 -7.03
C ASP A 163 4.60 -30.25 -7.29
N ASN A 164 3.73 -29.89 -6.34
CA ASN A 164 2.86 -28.73 -6.46
C ASN A 164 2.65 -27.99 -5.13
N TYR A 165 2.26 -26.72 -5.25
CA TYR A 165 1.81 -25.94 -4.11
C TYR A 165 0.29 -26.09 -3.93
N VAL A 166 -0.13 -26.35 -2.70
CA VAL A 166 -1.51 -26.57 -2.30
C VAL A 166 -1.94 -25.45 -1.36
N GLU A 167 -3.09 -24.84 -1.65
CA GLU A 167 -3.71 -23.85 -0.78
C GLU A 167 -4.23 -24.50 0.50
N LEU A 168 -4.02 -23.82 1.63
CA LEU A 168 -4.59 -24.20 2.93
C LEU A 168 -5.70 -23.23 3.32
N GLU A 169 -6.95 -23.61 3.03
CA GLU A 169 -8.14 -22.76 3.17
C GLU A 169 -8.47 -22.36 4.64
N ASP A 170 -8.07 -23.18 5.62
CA ASP A 170 -8.42 -22.99 7.04
C ASP A 170 -7.49 -21.99 7.79
N GLY A 171 -6.82 -21.09 7.06
CA GLY A 171 -5.93 -20.09 7.63
C GLY A 171 -6.69 -19.07 8.48
N VAL A 172 -6.17 -18.77 9.68
CA VAL A 172 -6.78 -17.83 10.63
C VAL A 172 -5.85 -16.65 10.86
N LEU A 173 -6.27 -15.47 10.39
CA LEU A 173 -5.60 -14.20 10.63
C LEU A 173 -5.93 -13.65 12.02
N ASN A 174 -4.91 -13.13 12.70
CA ASN A 174 -5.05 -12.33 13.90
C ASN A 174 -4.21 -11.06 13.76
N THR A 175 -4.87 -9.94 13.46
CA THR A 175 -4.24 -8.62 13.24
C THR A 175 -3.70 -8.02 14.53
N ASP A 176 -4.37 -8.23 15.67
CA ASP A 176 -3.94 -7.67 16.97
C ASP A 176 -2.58 -8.23 17.39
N ASN A 177 -2.32 -9.49 17.06
CA ASN A 177 -1.06 -10.18 17.36
C ASN A 177 -0.11 -10.26 16.15
N CYS A 178 -0.45 -9.62 15.03
CA CYS A 178 0.32 -9.68 13.78
C CYS A 178 0.71 -11.12 13.39
N SER A 179 -0.28 -12.03 13.35
CA SER A 179 -0.02 -13.44 13.08
C SER A 179 -1.05 -14.08 12.15
N MET A 180 -0.60 -15.10 11.41
CA MET A 180 -1.44 -16.00 10.63
C MET A 180 -1.22 -17.43 11.15
N SER A 181 -2.29 -18.20 11.34
CA SER A 181 -2.18 -19.56 11.87
C SER A 181 -2.95 -20.59 11.06
N ILE A 182 -2.49 -21.84 11.06
CA ILE A 182 -3.11 -22.96 10.34
C ILE A 182 -2.89 -24.25 11.12
N ASN A 183 -3.84 -25.18 11.07
CA ASN A 183 -3.63 -26.51 11.67
C ASN A 183 -2.88 -27.41 10.68
N ILE A 184 -1.82 -28.05 11.16
CA ILE A 184 -1.01 -28.99 10.39
C ILE A 184 -0.93 -30.32 11.12
N ASP A 185 -0.84 -31.42 10.37
CA ASP A 185 -0.70 -32.78 10.90
C ASP A 185 0.53 -33.54 10.33
N LYS A 186 1.25 -32.92 9.40
CA LYS A 186 2.39 -33.47 8.69
C LYS A 186 3.55 -32.46 8.61
N PRO A 187 4.81 -32.93 8.50
CA PRO A 187 5.93 -32.07 8.19
C PRO A 187 5.88 -31.59 6.73
N GLY A 188 6.67 -30.57 6.40
CA GLY A 188 6.81 -30.05 5.04
C GLY A 188 7.13 -28.57 4.99
N VAL A 189 7.09 -27.99 3.80
CA VAL A 189 7.35 -26.55 3.58
C VAL A 189 6.04 -25.77 3.56
N TYR A 190 5.94 -24.79 4.45
CA TYR A 190 4.80 -23.89 4.58
C TYR A 190 5.25 -22.45 4.30
N LEU A 191 4.38 -21.67 3.69
CA LEU A 191 4.68 -20.30 3.30
C LEU A 191 3.43 -19.45 3.32
N LEU A 192 3.63 -18.13 3.47
CA LEU A 192 2.60 -17.15 3.22
C LEU A 192 2.77 -16.57 1.82
N VAL A 193 1.65 -16.38 1.13
CA VAL A 193 1.60 -15.69 -0.15
C VAL A 193 0.51 -14.61 -0.15
N ASN A 194 0.64 -13.62 -1.02
CA ASN A 194 -0.45 -12.75 -1.43
C ASN A 194 -1.41 -13.54 -2.32
N LYS A 195 -2.61 -13.81 -1.82
CA LYS A 195 -3.62 -14.61 -2.52
C LYS A 195 -4.00 -14.06 -3.89
N TYR A 196 -4.04 -12.74 -4.06
CA TYR A 196 -4.38 -12.12 -5.34
C TYR A 196 -3.29 -12.37 -6.39
N GLN A 197 -2.02 -12.22 -6.01
CA GLN A 197 -0.91 -12.53 -6.91
C GLN A 197 -0.88 -14.02 -7.28
N TRP A 198 -1.15 -14.88 -6.30
CA TRP A 198 -1.23 -16.32 -6.52
C TRP A 198 -2.33 -16.68 -7.52
N TYR A 199 -3.56 -16.23 -7.28
CA TYR A 199 -4.69 -16.56 -8.15
C TYR A 199 -4.55 -15.96 -9.56
N ASN A 200 -3.99 -14.76 -9.68
CA ASN A 200 -3.75 -14.12 -10.97
C ASN A 200 -2.72 -14.90 -11.81
N ALA A 201 -1.74 -15.54 -11.16
CA ALA A 201 -0.72 -16.32 -11.86
C ALA A 201 -1.16 -17.73 -12.26
N TRP A 202 -2.00 -18.40 -11.45
CA TRP A 202 -2.22 -19.85 -11.58
C TRP A 202 -3.67 -20.28 -11.90
N GLY A 203 -4.65 -19.38 -11.80
CA GLY A 203 -6.00 -19.62 -12.31
C GLY A 203 -6.74 -20.83 -11.75
N ALA A 204 -7.10 -20.83 -10.45
CA ALA A 204 -8.36 -21.31 -9.83
C ALA A 204 -8.25 -21.35 -8.27
N LYS A 205 -9.32 -21.15 -7.46
CA LYS A 205 -10.75 -21.01 -7.82
C LYS A 205 -11.33 -19.61 -7.61
N LEU A 206 -11.80 -19.09 -8.73
CA LEU A 206 -12.45 -17.82 -8.92
C LEU A 206 -13.99 -17.98 -9.10
N ASP A 207 -14.77 -16.90 -9.08
CA ASP A 207 -16.19 -16.81 -9.37
C ASP A 207 -16.52 -16.75 -10.83
N ASP A 208 -17.82 -16.84 -11.09
CA ASP A 208 -18.56 -16.39 -12.26
C ASP A 208 -18.07 -15.10 -12.93
N ASN A 209 -17.22 -14.26 -12.32
CA ASN A 209 -16.57 -13.14 -13.00
C ASN A 209 -15.04 -13.02 -12.85
N GLY A 210 -14.34 -13.93 -12.16
CA GLY A 210 -12.87 -13.90 -12.09
C GLY A 210 -12.23 -13.23 -10.85
N LEU A 211 -12.98 -12.96 -9.77
CA LEU A 211 -12.51 -12.86 -8.37
C LEU A 211 -12.82 -14.20 -7.68
N ALA A 212 -12.96 -14.41 -6.37
CA ALA A 212 -13.30 -15.73 -5.77
C ALA A 212 -14.82 -16.00 -5.56
N SER A 213 -15.49 -16.88 -6.34
CA SER A 213 -16.96 -17.24 -6.38
C SER A 213 -18.05 -16.25 -5.81
N GLY A 214 -18.88 -15.57 -6.66
CA GLY A 214 -19.58 -14.27 -6.41
C GLY A 214 -19.50 -13.00 -7.37
N TYR A 215 -18.42 -12.62 -8.07
CA TYR A 215 -18.17 -11.31 -8.74
C TYR A 215 -19.13 -10.99 -9.89
N ASP A 216 -19.15 -9.74 -10.39
CA ASP A 216 -19.80 -9.21 -11.60
C ASP A 216 -18.95 -8.01 -12.07
N PRO A 217 -18.43 -7.98 -13.32
CA PRO A 217 -17.48 -6.97 -13.78
C PRO A 217 -18.08 -5.57 -13.87
N THR A 218 -19.41 -5.46 -13.83
CA THR A 218 -20.12 -4.19 -13.74
C THR A 218 -20.38 -3.74 -12.29
N SER A 219 -20.07 -4.61 -11.32
CA SER A 219 -20.25 -4.45 -9.87
C SER A 219 -18.93 -4.43 -9.07
N GLY A 220 -17.79 -4.43 -9.77
CA GLY A 220 -16.48 -4.63 -9.15
C GLY A 220 -16.14 -3.62 -8.05
N PRO A 221 -15.44 -4.04 -6.98
CA PRO A 221 -15.18 -3.15 -5.86
C PRO A 221 -14.19 -2.06 -6.29
N ILE A 222 -14.63 -0.80 -6.29
CA ILE A 222 -13.71 0.32 -6.13
C ILE A 222 -13.35 0.34 -4.64
N SER A 223 -12.25 -0.30 -4.28
CA SER A 223 -11.91 -0.53 -2.87
C SER A 223 -10.71 0.26 -2.42
N SER A 224 -10.84 0.92 -1.27
CA SER A 224 -9.69 1.49 -0.54
C SER A 224 -8.63 0.43 -0.21
N GLU A 225 -9.03 -0.84 -0.18
CA GLU A 225 -8.13 -1.97 0.01
C GLU A 225 -7.14 -2.19 -1.14
N VAL A 226 -7.53 -1.88 -2.38
CA VAL A 226 -6.63 -1.96 -3.55
C VAL A 226 -5.64 -0.81 -3.52
N TRP A 227 -6.09 0.37 -3.10
CA TRP A 227 -5.22 1.52 -2.87
C TRP A 227 -4.14 1.20 -1.83
N GLU A 228 -4.48 0.57 -0.71
CA GLU A 228 -3.50 0.17 0.32
C GLU A 228 -2.40 -0.78 -0.20
N MET A 229 -2.57 -1.41 -1.37
CA MET A 229 -1.54 -2.24 -2.01
C MET A 229 -0.46 -1.44 -2.74
N ASN A 230 -0.74 -0.20 -3.12
CA ASN A 230 0.21 0.67 -3.80
C ASN A 230 1.23 1.23 -2.79
N GLU A 231 2.52 1.03 -3.03
CA GLU A 231 3.59 1.61 -2.19
C GLU A 231 3.62 3.14 -2.22
N ASN A 232 3.04 3.77 -3.26
CA ASN A 232 2.95 5.22 -3.44
C ASN A 232 1.55 5.75 -3.15
N THR A 233 0.99 5.37 -2.00
CA THR A 233 -0.43 5.61 -1.67
C THR A 233 -0.86 7.07 -1.63
N GLY A 234 0.04 8.02 -1.34
CA GLY A 234 -0.30 9.42 -1.06
C GLY A 234 -1.40 9.57 0.01
N ASP A 235 -1.77 10.80 0.36
CA ASP A 235 -2.94 11.05 1.20
C ASP A 235 -4.11 11.72 0.46
N ILE A 236 -3.88 12.18 -0.77
CA ILE A 236 -4.90 12.81 -1.61
C ILE A 236 -6.14 11.91 -1.80
N LEU A 237 -5.94 10.58 -1.89
CA LEU A 237 -7.02 9.61 -2.07
C LEU A 237 -8.00 9.56 -0.89
N LYS A 238 -7.63 10.10 0.28
CA LYS A 238 -8.54 10.26 1.43
C LYS A 238 -9.67 11.26 1.15
N LEU A 239 -9.48 12.12 0.15
CA LEU A 239 -10.46 13.13 -0.27
C LEU A 239 -11.56 12.60 -1.19
N LYS A 240 -11.52 11.32 -1.58
CA LYS A 240 -12.49 10.77 -2.53
C LYS A 240 -13.93 11.05 -2.09
N ASP A 241 -14.79 11.30 -3.06
CA ASP A 241 -16.23 11.48 -2.88
C ASP A 241 -16.98 10.37 -3.63
N ASP A 242 -17.55 9.44 -2.88
CA ASP A 242 -18.28 8.29 -3.44
C ASP A 242 -19.54 8.72 -4.23
N ASP A 243 -20.21 9.78 -3.81
CA ASP A 243 -21.38 10.30 -4.52
C ASP A 243 -20.96 10.95 -5.84
N TYR A 244 -19.78 11.57 -5.90
CA TYR A 244 -19.22 12.12 -7.12
C TYR A 244 -18.78 11.00 -8.08
N ILE A 245 -18.06 9.99 -7.58
CA ILE A 245 -17.68 8.80 -8.36
C ILE A 245 -18.90 8.16 -9.02
N ALA A 246 -19.97 7.94 -8.25
CA ALA A 246 -21.19 7.34 -8.75
C ALA A 246 -21.85 8.16 -9.87
N LYS A 247 -21.80 9.50 -9.78
CA LYS A 247 -22.33 10.42 -10.81
C LYS A 247 -21.45 10.52 -12.05
N SER A 248 -20.15 10.25 -11.91
CA SER A 248 -19.18 10.27 -13.02
C SER A 248 -19.19 8.99 -13.85
N ARG A 249 -19.84 7.92 -13.39
CA ARG A 249 -20.02 6.69 -14.17
C ARG A 249 -21.00 6.93 -15.32
N LYS A 250 -20.64 6.51 -16.54
CA LYS A 250 -21.54 6.56 -17.70
C LYS A 250 -22.69 5.56 -17.55
N GLU A 251 -23.86 5.92 -18.08
CA GLU A 251 -25.05 5.04 -18.05
C GLU A 251 -24.84 3.78 -18.91
N ASP A 252 -24.11 3.91 -20.03
CA ASP A 252 -23.80 2.82 -20.96
C ASP A 252 -22.33 2.38 -20.80
N GLY A 253 -22.13 1.11 -20.40
CA GLY A 253 -20.81 0.50 -20.26
C GLY A 253 -20.15 0.77 -18.91
N TYR A 254 -18.91 0.29 -18.76
CA TYR A 254 -18.13 0.47 -17.54
C TYR A 254 -17.04 1.53 -17.76
N ALA A 255 -17.49 2.77 -17.95
CA ALA A 255 -16.65 3.92 -18.26
C ALA A 255 -16.94 5.10 -17.31
N TYR A 256 -15.94 5.94 -17.09
CA TYR A 256 -16.05 7.12 -16.24
C TYR A 256 -15.69 8.40 -17.00
N GLU A 257 -16.45 9.46 -16.72
CA GLU A 257 -16.17 10.81 -17.18
C GLU A 257 -16.26 11.78 -16.00
N PHE A 258 -15.10 12.31 -15.64
CA PHE A 258 -14.92 13.25 -14.54
C PHE A 258 -14.86 14.67 -15.07
N PHE A 259 -15.52 15.59 -14.37
CA PHE A 259 -15.53 17.02 -14.62
C PHE A 259 -15.02 17.72 -13.36
N VAL A 260 -13.71 17.95 -13.33
CA VAL A 260 -12.95 18.21 -12.11
C VAL A 260 -12.72 19.71 -11.94
N SER A 261 -13.18 20.25 -10.81
CA SER A 261 -12.98 21.64 -10.39
C SER A 261 -12.32 21.76 -9.02
N THR A 262 -12.13 20.65 -8.31
CA THR A 262 -11.63 20.61 -6.93
C THR A 262 -10.64 19.47 -6.71
N PRO A 263 -9.78 19.53 -5.66
CA PRO A 263 -8.92 18.41 -5.27
C PRO A 263 -9.68 17.13 -4.95
N GLU A 264 -10.85 17.22 -4.31
CA GLU A 264 -11.71 16.08 -3.95
C GLU A 264 -12.24 15.35 -5.21
N GLU A 265 -12.66 16.10 -6.22
CA GLU A 265 -13.10 15.54 -7.49
C GLU A 265 -11.94 14.90 -8.28
N LEU A 266 -10.75 15.52 -8.21
CA LEU A 266 -9.55 14.94 -8.82
C LEU A 266 -9.15 13.65 -8.11
N ALA A 267 -9.11 13.65 -6.77
CA ALA A 267 -8.84 12.48 -5.95
C ALA A 267 -9.79 11.32 -6.25
N SER A 268 -11.06 11.64 -6.49
CA SER A 268 -12.08 10.65 -6.89
C SER A 268 -11.75 9.96 -8.22
N ALA A 269 -11.24 10.71 -9.20
CA ALA A 269 -10.80 10.13 -10.48
C ALA A 269 -9.57 9.23 -10.31
N VAL A 270 -8.58 9.68 -9.51
CA VAL A 270 -7.39 8.88 -9.18
C VAL A 270 -7.79 7.60 -8.44
N PHE A 271 -8.73 7.69 -7.50
CA PHE A 271 -9.22 6.54 -6.75
C PHE A 271 -9.82 5.50 -7.68
N VAL A 272 -10.66 5.91 -8.63
CA VAL A 272 -11.22 4.98 -9.63
C VAL A 272 -10.11 4.32 -10.44
N ASN A 273 -9.15 5.09 -10.99
CA ASN A 273 -8.06 4.48 -11.76
C ASN A 273 -7.25 3.47 -10.94
N ASN A 274 -6.92 3.84 -9.71
CA ASN A 274 -5.97 3.09 -8.89
C ASN A 274 -6.62 1.93 -8.13
N CYS A 275 -7.95 1.86 -8.05
CA CYS A 275 -8.65 0.93 -7.16
C CYS A 275 -9.76 0.11 -7.84
N ALA A 276 -10.20 0.48 -9.03
CA ALA A 276 -11.28 -0.21 -9.69
C ALA A 276 -10.81 -1.56 -10.25
N ASP A 277 -11.38 -2.63 -9.72
CA ASP A 277 -11.26 -3.98 -10.24
C ASP A 277 -12.69 -4.49 -10.57
N PRO A 278 -13.05 -4.65 -11.86
CA PRO A 278 -12.15 -4.66 -13.00
C PRO A 278 -11.77 -3.24 -13.36
N ARG A 279 -10.75 -3.09 -14.22
CA ARG A 279 -10.39 -1.77 -14.74
C ARG A 279 -11.54 -1.23 -15.61
N PRO A 280 -11.86 0.08 -15.52
CA PRO A 280 -12.83 0.69 -16.42
C PRO A 280 -12.40 0.57 -17.88
N ASP A 281 -13.39 0.41 -18.78
CA ASP A 281 -13.18 0.40 -20.23
C ASP A 281 -12.55 1.71 -20.72
N SER A 282 -12.86 2.81 -20.05
CA SER A 282 -12.24 4.11 -20.27
C SER A 282 -12.44 5.05 -19.08
N ILE A 283 -11.47 5.93 -18.87
CA ILE A 283 -11.53 7.04 -17.93
C ILE A 283 -11.20 8.31 -18.71
N SER A 284 -12.09 9.32 -18.67
CA SER A 284 -11.80 10.65 -19.17
C SER A 284 -11.89 11.69 -18.06
N ILE A 285 -10.88 12.52 -17.92
CA ILE A 285 -10.79 13.55 -16.87
C ILE A 285 -10.76 14.92 -17.55
N ASN A 286 -11.80 15.72 -17.33
CA ASN A 286 -11.91 17.08 -17.84
C ASN A 286 -11.61 18.06 -16.70
N ILE A 287 -10.47 18.73 -16.74
CA ILE A 287 -10.13 19.77 -15.78
C ILE A 287 -10.87 21.05 -16.18
N LEU A 288 -11.65 21.61 -15.26
CA LEU A 288 -12.53 22.77 -15.48
C LEU A 288 -12.06 24.03 -14.75
N ASN A 289 -11.14 23.89 -13.80
CA ASN A 289 -10.53 24.98 -13.04
C ASN A 289 -9.10 24.63 -12.67
N ASP A 290 -8.31 25.63 -12.29
CA ASP A 290 -7.04 25.37 -11.61
C ASP A 290 -7.30 24.60 -10.32
N ILE A 291 -6.46 23.60 -10.03
CA ILE A 291 -6.57 22.74 -8.85
C ILE A 291 -5.33 22.97 -7.98
N ASP A 292 -5.54 23.33 -6.72
CA ASP A 292 -4.46 23.51 -5.75
C ASP A 292 -4.37 22.29 -4.83
N LEU A 293 -3.22 21.61 -4.85
CA LEU A 293 -2.95 20.41 -4.07
C LEU A 293 -2.11 20.68 -2.81
N ASP A 294 -1.94 21.95 -2.43
CA ASP A 294 -1.19 22.32 -1.23
C ASP A 294 -1.71 21.59 0.01
N GLY A 295 -0.77 21.06 0.80
CA GLY A 295 -1.05 20.29 2.01
C GLY A 295 -1.42 18.82 1.79
N TYR A 296 -1.40 18.31 0.56
CA TYR A 296 -1.62 16.89 0.25
C TYR A 296 -0.38 16.24 -0.35
N GLU A 297 -0.17 14.97 0.03
CA GLU A 297 0.76 14.07 -0.63
C GLU A 297 0.04 13.41 -1.80
N TRP A 298 0.53 13.68 -3.02
CA TRP A 298 -0.07 13.15 -4.23
C TRP A 298 0.20 11.65 -4.37
N ALA A 299 -0.86 10.93 -4.74
CA ALA A 299 -0.79 9.54 -5.14
C ALA A 299 -0.72 9.49 -6.67
N PRO A 300 0.38 9.02 -7.28
CA PRO A 300 0.47 8.92 -8.74
C PRO A 300 -0.75 8.22 -9.34
N MET A 301 -1.31 8.79 -10.41
CA MET A 301 -2.36 8.13 -11.17
C MET A 301 -1.74 7.00 -11.98
N GLY A 302 -2.11 5.79 -11.64
CA GLY A 302 -1.57 4.56 -12.17
C GLY A 302 -0.27 4.11 -11.53
N TRP A 303 -0.18 2.82 -11.27
CA TRP A 303 0.92 2.21 -10.53
C TRP A 303 1.14 0.77 -10.97
N TYR A 304 2.33 0.26 -10.67
CA TYR A 304 2.71 -1.13 -10.91
C TYR A 304 3.41 -1.66 -9.67
N THR A 305 2.85 -2.69 -9.04
CA THR A 305 3.49 -3.35 -7.89
C THR A 305 3.37 -4.86 -8.05
N ALA A 306 4.52 -5.54 -8.01
CA ALA A 306 4.62 -6.99 -7.93
C ALA A 306 3.75 -7.75 -8.95
N GLY A 307 3.79 -7.33 -10.22
CA GLY A 307 3.06 -7.97 -11.31
C GLY A 307 1.60 -7.56 -11.44
N ILE A 308 1.09 -6.74 -10.51
CA ILE A 308 -0.22 -6.11 -10.61
C ILE A 308 -0.03 -4.77 -11.29
N ASP A 309 -0.80 -4.56 -12.34
CA ASP A 309 -0.76 -3.38 -13.17
C ASP A 309 -2.08 -2.61 -12.98
N PHE A 310 -1.97 -1.33 -12.67
CA PHE A 310 -3.05 -0.35 -12.65
C PHE A 310 -2.64 0.86 -13.49
N ASP A 311 -2.03 0.66 -14.65
CA ASP A 311 -1.68 1.74 -15.56
C ASP A 311 -2.84 2.70 -15.82
N PHE A 312 -2.48 3.97 -15.99
CA PHE A 312 -3.42 4.93 -16.54
C PHE A 312 -3.47 4.79 -18.07
N THR A 313 -4.64 4.46 -18.60
CA THR A 313 -4.92 4.32 -20.05
C THR A 313 -5.92 5.36 -20.57
N GLY A 314 -6.26 6.35 -19.73
CA GLY A 314 -7.32 7.30 -19.99
C GLY A 314 -6.90 8.53 -20.80
N ILE A 315 -7.83 9.49 -20.86
CA ILE A 315 -7.62 10.80 -21.50
C ILE A 315 -7.81 11.90 -20.48
N ILE A 316 -6.86 12.84 -20.42
CA ILE A 316 -6.95 14.04 -19.59
C ILE A 316 -7.03 15.27 -20.49
N TYR A 317 -8.15 15.97 -20.41
CA TYR A 317 -8.39 17.26 -21.04
C TYR A 317 -8.13 18.36 -20.02
N GLY A 318 -6.94 18.96 -20.06
CA GLY A 318 -6.55 19.98 -19.10
C GLY A 318 -7.21 21.34 -19.33
N GLY A 319 -7.73 21.62 -20.53
CA GLY A 319 -8.46 22.87 -20.83
C GLY A 319 -7.63 24.15 -20.71
N GLY A 320 -6.31 24.05 -20.58
CA GLY A 320 -5.39 25.15 -20.28
C GLY A 320 -5.26 25.47 -18.78
N HIS A 321 -5.89 24.68 -17.91
CA HIS A 321 -5.85 24.86 -16.45
C HIS A 321 -4.56 24.34 -15.83
N THR A 322 -4.34 24.72 -14.57
CA THR A 322 -3.10 24.45 -13.84
C THR A 322 -3.34 23.60 -12.60
N ILE A 323 -2.55 22.53 -12.44
CA ILE A 323 -2.40 21.82 -11.17
C ILE A 323 -1.26 22.49 -10.39
N LYS A 324 -1.53 22.92 -9.17
CA LYS A 324 -0.58 23.69 -8.34
C LYS A 324 -0.15 22.89 -7.14
N ASN A 325 1.09 23.11 -6.70
CA ASN A 325 1.61 22.63 -5.41
C ASN A 325 1.54 21.10 -5.25
N MET A 326 1.60 20.34 -6.35
CA MET A 326 1.62 18.88 -6.29
C MET A 326 2.92 18.42 -5.62
N HIS A 327 2.82 17.60 -4.58
CA HIS A 327 3.97 17.13 -3.81
C HIS A 327 4.02 15.59 -3.78
N ILE A 328 5.17 15.02 -4.14
CA ILE A 328 5.49 13.60 -4.00
C ILE A 328 6.90 13.52 -3.40
N SER A 329 7.02 12.90 -2.22
CA SER A 329 8.24 12.87 -1.41
C SER A 329 9.17 11.70 -1.72
N ASP A 330 8.62 10.58 -2.18
CA ASP A 330 9.34 9.40 -2.64
C ASP A 330 8.38 8.48 -3.41
N GLY A 331 8.93 7.50 -4.13
CA GLY A 331 8.15 6.41 -4.72
C GLY A 331 8.74 5.82 -5.98
N TYR A 332 8.04 4.83 -6.53
CA TYR A 332 8.42 4.14 -7.78
C TYR A 332 7.51 4.48 -8.96
N HIS A 333 8.07 4.94 -10.09
CA HIS A 333 7.32 5.47 -11.23
C HIS A 333 6.43 6.64 -10.80
N VAL A 334 7.04 7.79 -10.51
CA VAL A 334 6.33 8.90 -9.85
C VAL A 334 6.19 10.13 -10.74
N GLY A 335 5.02 10.74 -10.63
CA GLY A 335 4.57 11.94 -11.33
C GLY A 335 3.10 12.17 -11.07
N PHE A 336 2.50 13.15 -11.75
CA PHE A 336 1.04 13.29 -11.76
C PHE A 336 0.39 11.97 -12.18
N ILE A 337 0.95 11.36 -13.22
CA ILE A 337 0.73 10.00 -13.65
C ILE A 337 1.98 9.18 -13.26
N GLY A 338 1.79 8.02 -12.64
CA GLY A 338 2.91 7.16 -12.27
C GLY A 338 3.30 6.24 -13.42
N TYR A 339 2.54 5.15 -13.55
CA TYR A 339 2.66 4.17 -14.63
C TYR A 339 1.51 4.35 -15.62
N ALA A 340 1.81 4.48 -16.92
CA ALA A 340 0.80 4.72 -17.96
C ALA A 340 1.09 3.99 -19.26
N THR A 341 0.00 3.62 -19.95
CA THR A 341 0.04 2.99 -21.28
C THR A 341 -1.05 3.59 -22.15
N ASP A 342 -0.76 3.88 -23.41
CA ASP A 342 -1.77 4.32 -24.41
C ASP A 342 -2.62 5.55 -23.98
N CYS A 343 -2.13 6.36 -23.04
CA CYS A 343 -2.87 7.49 -22.50
C CYS A 343 -2.70 8.76 -23.34
N THR A 344 -3.60 9.73 -23.14
CA THR A 344 -3.47 11.07 -23.74
C THR A 344 -3.63 12.15 -22.69
N VAL A 345 -2.72 13.12 -22.65
CA VAL A 345 -2.88 14.34 -21.84
C VAL A 345 -2.69 15.56 -22.73
N GLY A 346 -3.67 16.45 -22.71
CA GLY A 346 -3.69 17.65 -23.54
C GLY A 346 -3.97 18.91 -22.74
N ALA A 347 -3.22 19.98 -23.03
CA ALA A 347 -3.47 21.33 -22.50
C ALA A 347 -3.54 21.40 -20.95
N LEU A 348 -2.60 20.77 -20.24
CA LEU A 348 -2.53 20.78 -18.79
C LEU A 348 -1.22 21.43 -18.32
N ASN A 349 -1.29 22.30 -17.32
CA ASN A 349 -0.13 22.98 -16.77
C ASN A 349 0.14 22.55 -15.33
N PHE A 350 1.40 22.62 -14.90
CA PHE A 350 1.82 22.39 -13.52
C PHE A 350 2.63 23.58 -13.02
N GLU A 351 2.32 24.05 -11.82
CA GLU A 351 3.03 25.15 -11.16
C GLU A 351 3.45 24.72 -9.74
N ASN A 352 4.71 25.00 -9.40
CA ASN A 352 5.27 24.69 -8.08
C ASN A 352 5.11 23.21 -7.68
N ALA A 353 5.29 22.28 -8.63
CA ALA A 353 5.32 20.85 -8.31
C ALA A 353 6.66 20.46 -7.67
N TYR A 354 6.63 19.49 -6.76
CA TYR A 354 7.81 18.81 -6.24
C TYR A 354 7.60 17.31 -6.37
N VAL A 355 8.50 16.62 -7.07
CA VAL A 355 8.42 15.16 -7.24
C VAL A 355 9.77 14.54 -6.95
N SER A 356 9.82 13.61 -6.00
CA SER A 356 11.01 12.84 -5.68
C SER A 356 10.75 11.34 -5.71
N GLY A 357 11.75 10.56 -6.13
CA GLY A 357 11.69 9.09 -6.12
C GLY A 357 12.55 8.43 -7.21
N ARG A 358 12.02 7.34 -7.77
CA ARG A 358 12.59 6.63 -8.93
C ARG A 358 11.67 6.74 -10.14
N ASP A 359 12.29 6.95 -11.30
CA ASP A 359 11.64 7.13 -12.60
C ASP A 359 10.65 8.30 -12.50
N VAL A 360 11.22 9.50 -12.47
CA VAL A 360 10.61 10.74 -11.98
C VAL A 360 10.33 11.70 -13.13
N GLY A 361 9.09 12.17 -13.23
CA GLY A 361 8.73 13.32 -14.06
C GLY A 361 7.50 14.02 -13.49
N ILE A 362 7.40 15.35 -13.62
CA ILE A 362 6.25 16.08 -13.07
C ILE A 362 4.93 15.58 -13.68
N LEU A 363 4.88 15.36 -15.00
CA LEU A 363 3.67 14.87 -15.65
C LEU A 363 3.55 13.34 -15.55
N ALA A 364 4.63 12.62 -15.86
CA ALA A 364 4.60 11.17 -15.89
C ALA A 364 5.92 10.54 -15.45
N GLY A 365 5.87 9.52 -14.59
CA GLY A 365 7.06 8.77 -14.19
C GLY A 365 7.54 7.78 -15.25
N TYR A 366 6.66 6.85 -15.64
CA TYR A 366 6.95 5.78 -16.59
C TYR A 366 5.82 5.60 -17.61
N PRO A 367 5.68 6.53 -18.57
CA PRO A 367 4.69 6.41 -19.65
C PRO A 367 5.18 5.55 -20.83
N ARG A 368 4.27 4.75 -21.40
CA ARG A 368 4.50 3.96 -22.63
C ARG A 368 3.45 4.26 -23.69
N ASN A 369 3.89 4.52 -24.92
CA ASN A 369 3.02 4.75 -26.08
C ASN A 369 1.95 5.84 -25.83
N CYS A 370 2.28 6.87 -25.04
CA CYS A 370 1.37 7.95 -24.67
C CYS A 370 1.54 9.17 -25.58
N PHE A 371 0.48 10.00 -25.65
CA PHE A 371 0.48 11.28 -26.37
C PHE A 371 0.32 12.45 -25.40
N PHE A 372 1.35 13.29 -25.29
CA PHE A 372 1.36 14.48 -24.46
C PHE A 372 1.40 15.72 -25.35
N ALA A 373 0.40 16.60 -25.25
CA ALA A 373 0.32 17.79 -26.09
C ALA A 373 -0.03 19.06 -25.34
N ASP A 374 0.59 20.17 -25.73
CA ASP A 374 0.28 21.52 -25.23
C ASP A 374 0.36 21.66 -23.69
N CYS A 375 1.22 20.86 -23.06
CA CYS A 375 1.37 20.83 -21.60
C CYS A 375 2.61 21.61 -21.15
N SER A 376 2.56 22.22 -19.96
CA SER A 376 3.73 22.87 -19.36
C SER A 376 3.96 22.43 -17.93
N VAL A 377 5.21 22.21 -17.56
CA VAL A 377 5.58 21.82 -16.19
C VAL A 377 6.55 22.83 -15.58
N GLN A 378 6.28 23.21 -14.34
CA GLN A 378 7.17 24.01 -13.52
C GLN A 378 7.27 23.42 -12.12
N GLY A 379 8.49 23.35 -11.59
CA GLY A 379 8.73 22.80 -10.27
C GLY A 379 10.13 22.26 -10.08
N GLU A 380 10.23 21.25 -9.23
CA GLU A 380 11.46 20.55 -8.90
C GLU A 380 11.24 19.04 -9.02
N THR A 381 12.24 18.37 -9.59
CA THR A 381 12.34 16.91 -9.60
C THR A 381 13.64 16.48 -8.95
N ASP A 382 13.58 15.45 -8.10
CA ASP A 382 14.74 14.86 -7.46
C ASP A 382 14.65 13.33 -7.46
N GLY A 383 15.77 12.61 -7.30
CA GLY A 383 15.75 11.15 -7.36
C GLY A 383 17.11 10.53 -7.65
N TYR A 384 17.09 9.23 -7.97
CA TYR A 384 18.32 8.42 -8.01
C TYR A 384 18.51 7.49 -9.22
N MET A 385 17.59 7.48 -10.19
CA MET A 385 17.69 6.69 -11.43
C MET A 385 17.31 7.56 -12.64
N ASP A 386 16.09 7.42 -13.16
CA ASP A 386 15.64 8.11 -14.37
C ASP A 386 14.86 9.38 -14.00
N VAL A 387 15.58 10.47 -13.69
CA VAL A 387 14.99 11.75 -13.24
C VAL A 387 14.94 12.75 -14.40
N GLY A 388 13.74 12.97 -14.93
CA GLY A 388 13.48 13.96 -15.98
C GLY A 388 12.76 15.21 -15.46
N THR A 389 12.42 16.11 -16.38
CA THR A 389 11.64 17.31 -16.08
C THR A 389 10.14 16.99 -16.08
N MET A 390 9.61 16.64 -17.26
CA MET A 390 8.21 16.32 -17.48
C MET A 390 7.95 14.82 -17.42
N ILE A 391 8.88 14.03 -17.96
CA ILE A 391 8.79 12.57 -18.06
C ILE A 391 10.05 11.93 -17.46
N GLY A 392 9.88 10.88 -16.66
CA GLY A 392 10.97 10.01 -16.21
C GLY A 392 11.49 9.15 -17.36
N ASP A 393 11.07 7.89 -17.46
CA ASP A 393 11.47 6.99 -18.56
C ASP A 393 10.53 7.10 -19.77
N ASP A 394 11.07 7.54 -20.91
CA ASP A 394 10.31 7.68 -22.15
C ASP A 394 10.31 6.37 -22.97
N GLN A 395 9.16 5.69 -23.00
CA GLN A 395 8.95 4.48 -23.80
C GLN A 395 8.02 4.68 -24.99
N SER A 396 8.57 5.25 -26.08
CA SER A 396 7.86 5.47 -27.35
C SER A 396 6.70 6.47 -27.23
N ASN A 397 6.86 7.51 -26.42
CA ASN A 397 5.85 8.54 -26.29
C ASN A 397 5.98 9.60 -27.40
N ILE A 398 4.90 10.32 -27.63
CA ILE A 398 4.87 11.49 -28.52
C ILE A 398 4.63 12.72 -27.66
N ILE A 399 5.63 13.60 -27.61
CA ILE A 399 5.59 14.85 -26.87
C ILE A 399 5.52 16.01 -27.87
N ASN A 400 4.41 16.77 -27.87
CA ASN A 400 4.16 17.80 -28.87
C ASN A 400 3.80 19.15 -28.23
N ASN A 401 4.55 20.20 -28.58
CA ASN A 401 4.32 21.56 -28.07
C ASN A 401 4.28 21.65 -26.53
N CYS A 402 5.07 20.82 -25.85
CA CYS A 402 5.23 20.84 -24.40
C CYS A 402 6.46 21.64 -23.98
N LYS A 403 6.48 22.12 -22.73
CA LYS A 403 7.57 22.94 -22.17
C LYS A 403 7.84 22.57 -20.72
N ALA A 404 9.10 22.73 -20.31
CA ALA A 404 9.52 22.55 -18.93
C ALA A 404 10.34 23.76 -18.45
N ASP A 405 10.07 24.19 -17.23
CA ASP A 405 10.86 25.13 -16.43
C ASP A 405 11.08 24.49 -15.05
N VAL A 406 12.02 23.54 -14.97
CA VAL A 406 12.14 22.62 -13.84
C VAL A 406 13.56 22.60 -13.30
N THR A 407 13.71 22.58 -11.99
CA THR A 407 14.99 22.26 -11.34
C THR A 407 15.09 20.75 -11.15
N VAL A 408 16.03 20.10 -11.83
CA VAL A 408 16.28 18.66 -11.74
C VAL A 408 17.53 18.43 -10.88
N CYS A 409 17.39 17.76 -9.73
CA CYS A 409 18.47 17.50 -8.78
C CYS A 409 19.33 18.75 -8.49
N GLY A 410 18.66 19.89 -8.24
CA GLY A 410 19.30 21.17 -7.94
C GLY A 410 19.86 21.94 -9.14
N LYS A 411 19.62 21.50 -10.39
CA LYS A 411 20.04 22.21 -11.61
C LYS A 411 18.83 22.66 -12.41
N GLN A 412 18.79 23.94 -12.80
CA GLN A 412 17.76 24.44 -13.69
C GLN A 412 17.87 23.81 -15.09
N VAL A 413 16.74 23.33 -15.61
CA VAL A 413 16.61 22.71 -16.92
C VAL A 413 15.45 23.33 -17.70
N THR A 414 15.71 23.67 -18.96
CA THR A 414 14.70 24.18 -19.91
C THR A 414 14.73 23.53 -21.29
N ASP A 415 15.72 22.65 -21.54
CA ASP A 415 16.11 22.28 -22.90
C ASP A 415 15.66 20.87 -23.31
N TYR A 416 15.19 20.07 -22.36
CA TYR A 416 14.68 18.71 -22.58
C TYR A 416 13.46 18.41 -21.70
N LEU A 417 12.65 17.44 -22.14
CA LEU A 417 11.37 17.12 -21.51
C LEU A 417 11.37 15.75 -20.82
N SER A 418 12.23 14.83 -21.25
CA SER A 418 12.40 13.51 -20.62
C SER A 418 13.84 13.26 -20.15
N PHE A 419 14.03 12.26 -19.29
CA PHE A 419 15.36 11.77 -18.96
C PHE A 419 16.08 11.17 -20.17
N THR A 420 15.34 10.52 -21.08
CA THR A 420 15.92 9.98 -22.32
C THR A 420 16.47 11.10 -23.21
N ASP A 421 15.72 12.19 -23.40
CA ASP A 421 16.17 13.39 -24.13
C ASP A 421 17.43 13.99 -23.48
N MET A 422 17.47 14.04 -22.14
CA MET A 422 18.64 14.50 -21.39
C MET A 422 19.87 13.64 -21.70
N LYS A 423 19.76 12.31 -21.64
CA LYS A 423 20.87 11.40 -21.92
C LYS A 423 21.40 11.54 -23.34
N GLU A 424 20.53 11.84 -24.30
CA GLU A 424 20.95 12.13 -25.67
C GLU A 424 21.66 13.50 -25.80
N ALA A 425 21.21 14.50 -25.05
CA ALA A 425 21.79 15.84 -25.05
C ALA A 425 23.11 15.94 -24.26
N ASP A 426 23.25 15.21 -23.16
CA ASP A 426 24.44 15.16 -22.29
C ASP A 426 24.73 13.71 -21.84
N PRO A 427 25.43 12.90 -22.66
CA PRO A 427 25.71 11.50 -22.35
C PRO A 427 26.71 11.28 -21.21
N GLY A 428 27.18 12.35 -20.54
CA GLY A 428 28.15 12.30 -19.44
C GLY A 428 27.55 12.40 -18.03
N THR A 429 26.25 12.65 -17.90
CA THR A 429 25.53 12.65 -16.62
C THR A 429 25.03 11.24 -16.28
N GLU A 430 25.66 10.61 -15.29
CA GLU A 430 25.19 9.37 -14.63
C GLU A 430 24.23 9.67 -13.48
#